data_AF-A0A5N8V8P3-F1
#
_entry.id   AF-A0A5N8V8P3-F1
#
_cell.length_a   1.000
_cell.length_b   1.000
_cell.length_c   1.000
_cell.angle_alpha   90.00
_cell.angle_beta   90.00
_cell.angle_gamma   90.00
#
_symmetry.space_group_name_H-M   'P 1'
#
loop_
_entity.id
_entity.type
_entity.pdbx_description
1 polymer ?
#
loop_
_entity_poly.entity_id
_entity_poly.type
_entity_poly.pdbx_seq_one_letter_code
_entity_poly.pdbx_strand_id
1 'polypeptide(L)'
;MRRALRRLALKGEATTEEDCYPLFDCFALGTGRVASVATAALPFVVAHADDPDMGARATLVELLASLSKAVAEADPGLVDPGWHQTWQAQRPQIRALLANPLPEVRRQALPLGEGVGVLLEQWHAETDPTVRLTASCQLKPTVTQQRR
;
A
#
# COMPACT_ATOMS: atom_id res chain seq x y z
N MET A 1 -3.09 12.85 12.88
CA MET A 1 -1.87 12.36 12.20
C MET A 1 -0.63 12.24 13.10
N ARG A 2 0.06 13.33 13.50
CA ARG A 2 1.36 13.26 14.22
C ARG A 2 1.38 12.34 15.46
N ARG A 3 0.30 12.33 16.25
CA ARG A 3 0.16 11.46 17.43
C ARG A 3 0.07 9.98 17.06
N ALA A 4 -0.61 9.63 15.97
CA ALA A 4 -0.73 8.26 15.49
C ALA A 4 0.62 7.74 14.98
N LEU A 5 1.30 8.50 14.10
CA LEU A 5 2.63 8.15 13.61
C LEU A 5 3.64 7.99 14.75
N ARG A 6 3.62 8.90 15.74
CA ARG A 6 4.48 8.78 16.93
C ARG A 6 4.16 7.54 17.77
N ARG A 7 2.88 7.16 17.89
CA ARG A 7 2.48 5.96 18.63
C ARG A 7 3.04 4.70 17.94
N LEU A 8 2.95 4.62 16.61
CA LEU A 8 3.52 3.52 15.83
C LEU A 8 5.04 3.42 16.02
N ALA A 9 5.74 4.54 15.88
CA ALA A 9 7.20 4.58 16.05
C ALA A 9 7.65 4.16 17.46
N LEU A 10 6.85 4.45 18.50
CA LEU A 10 7.19 4.07 19.87
C LEU A 10 6.82 2.62 20.21
N LYS A 11 5.82 2.06 19.53
CA LYS A 11 5.27 0.74 19.84
C LYS A 11 5.99 -0.37 19.06
N GLY A 12 6.50 -0.07 17.85
CA GLY A 12 7.35 -0.97 17.08
C GLY A 12 6.74 -2.37 16.92
N GLU A 13 7.40 -3.39 17.43
CA GLU A 13 6.96 -4.79 17.42
C GLU A 13 5.59 -5.00 18.07
N ALA A 14 5.28 -4.26 19.13
CA ALA A 14 3.99 -4.38 19.81
C ALA A 14 2.83 -3.70 19.03
N THR A 15 3.11 -3.11 17.87
CA THR A 15 2.10 -2.45 17.05
C THR A 15 1.12 -3.47 16.50
N THR A 16 -0.16 -3.20 16.68
CA THR A 16 -1.27 -4.00 16.18
C THR A 16 -1.95 -3.31 15.01
N GLU A 17 -2.75 -4.07 14.25
CA GLU A 17 -3.61 -3.52 13.19
C GLU A 17 -4.49 -2.37 13.67
N GLU A 18 -5.06 -2.47 14.88
CA GLU A 18 -5.92 -1.44 15.46
C GLU A 18 -5.20 -0.10 15.67
N ASP A 19 -3.88 -0.13 15.92
CA ASP A 19 -3.08 1.09 16.06
C ASP A 19 -2.91 1.84 14.73
N CYS A 20 -3.11 1.14 13.60
CA CYS A 20 -2.99 1.70 12.26
C CYS A 20 -4.29 2.32 11.74
N TYR A 21 -5.47 1.89 12.17
CA TYR A 21 -6.75 2.43 11.66
C TYR A 21 -6.89 3.95 11.73
N PRO A 22 -6.45 4.65 12.80
CA PRO A 22 -6.49 6.11 12.82
C PRO A 22 -5.69 6.77 11.69
N LEU A 23 -4.72 6.07 11.09
CA LEU A 23 -4.01 6.57 9.91
C LEU A 23 -4.93 6.60 8.70
N PHE A 24 -5.70 5.54 8.43
CA PHE A 24 -6.60 5.46 7.27
C PHE A 24 -7.54 6.67 7.23
N ASP A 25 -8.11 7.03 8.38
CA ASP A 25 -8.94 8.23 8.53
C ASP A 25 -8.13 9.53 8.33
N CYS A 26 -6.93 9.62 8.91
CA CYS A 26 -6.09 10.81 8.78
C CYS A 26 -5.58 11.05 7.35
N PHE A 27 -5.46 10.00 6.55
CA PHE A 27 -5.13 10.07 5.13
C PHE A 27 -6.35 10.42 4.26
N ALA A 28 -7.54 10.58 4.86
CA ALA A 28 -8.79 10.91 4.20
C ALA A 28 -9.15 9.93 3.06
N LEU A 29 -8.85 8.64 3.25
CA LEU A 29 -9.22 7.60 2.30
C LEU A 29 -10.75 7.61 2.10
N GLY A 30 -11.18 7.64 0.84
CA GLY A 30 -12.59 7.76 0.47
C GLY A 30 -13.11 9.18 0.25
N THR A 31 -12.33 10.23 0.52
CA THR A 31 -12.74 11.61 0.20
C THR A 31 -12.38 12.06 -1.22
N GLY A 32 -11.76 11.20 -2.02
CA GLY A 32 -11.29 11.52 -3.38
C GLY A 32 -10.18 12.58 -3.44
N ARG A 33 -9.49 12.83 -2.32
CA ARG A 33 -8.44 13.84 -2.19
C ARG A 33 -7.21 13.24 -1.52
N VAL A 34 -6.04 13.56 -2.05
CA VAL A 34 -4.76 13.19 -1.47
C VAL A 34 -4.10 14.47 -0.96
N ALA A 35 -4.20 14.71 0.34
CA ALA A 35 -3.71 15.95 0.95
C ALA A 35 -2.18 15.96 1.10
N SER A 36 -1.58 17.14 1.28
CA SER A 36 -0.14 17.30 1.50
C SER A 36 0.41 16.51 2.69
N VAL A 37 -0.42 16.30 3.72
CA VAL A 37 -0.08 15.43 4.86
C VAL A 37 0.12 13.98 4.44
N ALA A 38 -0.61 13.52 3.41
CA ALA A 38 -0.45 12.18 2.87
C ALA A 38 0.91 12.03 2.19
N THR A 39 1.24 12.99 1.31
CA THR A 39 2.55 13.07 0.67
C THR A 39 3.68 13.12 1.68
N ALA A 40 3.58 13.97 2.70
CA ALA A 40 4.63 14.16 3.69
C ALA A 40 4.84 12.92 4.60
N ALA A 41 3.78 12.15 4.86
CA ALA A 41 3.87 10.95 5.69
C ALA A 41 4.28 9.70 4.91
N LEU A 42 4.23 9.72 3.56
CA LEU A 42 4.50 8.56 2.72
C LEU A 42 5.86 7.88 3.03
N PRO A 43 7.00 8.59 3.09
CA PRO A 43 8.29 7.95 3.39
C PRO A 43 8.32 7.27 4.76
N PHE A 44 7.60 7.83 5.74
CA PHE A 44 7.49 7.22 7.06
C PHE A 44 6.70 5.91 7.00
N VAL A 45 5.57 5.88 6.30
CA VAL A 45 4.75 4.66 6.18
C VAL A 45 5.53 3.57 5.44
N VAL A 46 6.23 3.91 4.35
CA VAL A 46 7.06 2.96 3.59
C VAL A 46 8.17 2.37 4.47
N ALA A 47 8.89 3.21 5.22
CA ALA A 47 9.96 2.73 6.11
C ALA A 47 9.46 1.71 7.13
N HIS A 48 8.29 1.94 7.75
CA HIS A 48 7.74 1.02 8.75
C HIS A 48 7.06 -0.22 8.14
N ALA A 49 6.60 -0.14 6.89
CA ALA A 49 6.15 -1.33 6.17
C ALA A 49 7.32 -2.28 5.84
N ASP A 50 8.50 -1.71 5.54
CA ASP A 50 9.70 -2.47 5.24
C ASP A 50 10.41 -3.02 6.50
N ASP A 51 10.33 -2.30 7.62
CA ASP A 51 10.93 -2.66 8.90
C ASP A 51 10.50 -4.05 9.40
N PRO A 52 11.41 -5.03 9.54
CA PRO A 52 11.09 -6.38 10.00
C PRO A 52 10.57 -6.42 11.45
N ASP A 53 10.91 -5.44 12.27
CA ASP A 53 10.52 -5.39 13.69
C ASP A 53 9.15 -4.71 13.88
N MET A 54 8.49 -4.26 12.82
CA MET A 54 7.16 -3.66 12.91
C MET A 54 6.06 -4.74 13.02
N GLY A 55 5.22 -4.65 14.06
CA GLY A 55 4.17 -5.65 14.30
C GLY A 55 3.00 -5.62 13.30
N ALA A 56 2.74 -4.46 12.68
CA ALA A 56 1.58 -4.23 11.80
C ALA A 56 1.96 -3.98 10.33
N ARG A 57 3.04 -4.61 9.84
CA ARG A 57 3.55 -4.40 8.47
C ARG A 57 2.49 -4.61 7.39
N ALA A 58 1.73 -5.69 7.48
CA ALA A 58 0.70 -6.00 6.50
C ALA A 58 -0.36 -4.89 6.40
N THR A 59 -0.82 -4.37 7.54
CA THR A 59 -1.77 -3.26 7.61
C THR A 59 -1.20 -1.96 7.05
N LEU A 60 0.10 -1.70 7.26
CA LEU A 60 0.77 -0.54 6.65
C LEU A 60 0.91 -0.69 5.13
N VAL A 61 1.12 -1.91 4.63
CA VAL A 61 1.12 -2.18 3.18
C VAL A 61 -0.28 -2.08 2.57
N GLU A 62 -1.31 -2.48 3.30
CA GLU A 62 -2.71 -2.26 2.89
C GLU A 62 -3.04 -0.76 2.80
N LEU A 63 -2.56 0.04 3.75
CA LEU A 63 -2.63 1.51 3.67
C LEU A 63 -1.90 2.03 2.42
N LEU A 64 -0.71 1.46 2.14
CA LEU A 64 0.02 1.46 0.86
C LEU A 64 -0.88 1.42 -0.37
N ALA A 65 -1.51 0.26 -0.52
CA ALA A 65 -2.36 -0.09 -1.64
C ALA A 65 -3.59 0.83 -1.72
N SER A 66 -4.18 1.16 -0.57
CA SER A 66 -5.35 2.04 -0.47
C SER A 66 -5.04 3.46 -0.95
N LEU A 67 -3.87 4.00 -0.59
CA LEU A 67 -3.40 5.30 -1.07
C LEU A 67 -3.14 5.30 -2.58
N SER A 68 -2.47 4.27 -3.10
CA SER A 68 -2.23 4.10 -4.54
C SER A 68 -3.55 4.10 -5.33
N LYS A 69 -4.53 3.33 -4.84
CA LYS A 69 -5.88 3.26 -5.41
C LYS A 69 -6.59 4.62 -5.35
N ALA A 70 -6.57 5.29 -4.20
CA ALA A 70 -7.20 6.59 -4.02
C ALA A 70 -6.65 7.65 -5.00
N VAL A 71 -5.34 7.62 -5.29
CA VAL A 71 -4.71 8.50 -6.28
C VAL A 71 -5.16 8.16 -7.70
N ALA A 72 -5.26 6.87 -8.04
CA ALA A 72 -5.72 6.43 -9.36
C ALA A 72 -7.18 6.82 -9.65
N GLU A 73 -8.00 6.95 -8.60
CA GLU A 73 -9.42 7.31 -8.69
C GLU A 73 -9.68 8.81 -8.52
N ALA A 74 -8.73 9.56 -7.96
CA ALA A 74 -8.90 10.99 -7.68
C ALA A 74 -8.84 11.85 -8.95
N ASP A 75 -9.57 12.97 -8.92
CA ASP A 75 -9.34 14.07 -9.87
C ASP A 75 -7.89 14.57 -9.70
N PRO A 76 -7.11 14.73 -10.79
CA PRO A 76 -5.73 15.23 -10.70
C PRO A 76 -5.58 16.55 -9.93
N GLY A 77 -6.59 17.43 -9.95
CA GLY A 77 -6.58 18.69 -9.18
C GLY A 77 -6.79 18.52 -7.66
N LEU A 78 -7.15 17.32 -7.22
CA LEU A 78 -7.34 16.96 -5.80
C LEU A 78 -6.19 16.13 -5.24
N VAL A 79 -5.16 15.86 -6.05
CA VAL A 79 -3.92 15.21 -5.61
C VAL A 79 -2.88 16.26 -5.30
N ASP A 80 -2.24 16.16 -4.14
CA ASP A 80 -1.12 17.02 -3.78
C ASP A 80 -0.02 16.98 -4.86
N PRO A 81 0.47 18.15 -5.35
CA PRO A 81 1.44 18.18 -6.46
C PRO A 81 2.73 17.40 -6.20
N GLY A 82 3.13 17.25 -4.93
CA GLY A 82 4.33 16.50 -4.55
C GLY A 82 4.14 14.98 -4.50
N TRP A 83 2.89 14.49 -4.62
CA TRP A 83 2.56 13.07 -4.46
C TRP A 83 3.34 12.19 -5.42
N HIS A 84 3.26 12.45 -6.73
CA HIS A 84 3.88 11.60 -7.74
C HIS A 84 5.40 11.54 -7.61
N GLN A 85 6.05 12.67 -7.32
CA GLN A 85 7.50 12.72 -7.08
C GLN A 85 7.88 11.90 -5.84
N THR A 86 7.15 12.08 -4.73
CA THR A 86 7.42 11.38 -3.47
C THR A 86 7.18 9.88 -3.62
N TRP A 87 6.10 9.48 -4.29
CA TRP A 87 5.82 8.08 -4.61
C TRP A 87 6.92 7.47 -5.45
N GLN A 88 7.37 8.15 -6.52
CA GLN A 88 8.47 7.69 -7.37
C GLN A 88 9.76 7.47 -6.57
N ALA A 89 10.08 8.35 -5.61
CA ALA A 89 11.24 8.19 -4.74
C ALA A 89 11.17 6.93 -3.84
N GLN A 90 9.96 6.48 -3.46
CA GLN A 90 9.75 5.30 -2.62
C GLN A 90 9.58 3.99 -3.43
N ARG A 91 9.51 4.06 -4.77
CA ARG A 91 9.26 2.90 -5.64
C ARG A 91 10.14 1.68 -5.37
N PRO A 92 11.46 1.80 -5.17
CA PRO A 92 12.29 0.62 -4.95
C PRO A 92 11.89 -0.15 -3.70
N GLN A 93 11.59 0.56 -2.61
CA GLN A 93 11.16 -0.03 -1.33
C GLN A 93 9.76 -0.62 -1.46
N ILE A 94 8.83 0.11 -2.08
CA ILE A 94 7.47 -0.40 -2.35
C ILE A 94 7.51 -1.70 -3.18
N ARG A 95 8.39 -1.77 -4.19
CA ARG A 95 8.57 -2.97 -5.01
C ARG A 95 9.17 -4.13 -4.21
N ALA A 96 10.08 -3.87 -3.28
CA ALA A 96 10.69 -4.90 -2.44
C ALA A 96 9.65 -5.63 -1.56
N LEU A 97 8.53 -4.98 -1.21
CA LEU A 97 7.43 -5.60 -0.45
C LEU A 97 6.79 -6.79 -1.17
N LEU A 98 6.87 -6.88 -2.50
CA LEU A 98 6.39 -8.04 -3.26
C LEU A 98 7.23 -9.30 -2.99
N ALA A 99 8.50 -9.14 -2.62
CA ALA A 99 9.42 -10.22 -2.26
C ALA A 99 9.52 -10.43 -0.73
N ASN A 100 8.62 -9.84 0.05
CA ASN A 100 8.66 -9.93 1.51
C ASN A 100 8.59 -11.39 2.00
N PRO A 101 9.32 -11.80 3.05
CA PRO A 101 9.24 -13.17 3.57
C PRO A 101 7.84 -13.53 4.09
N LEU A 102 7.07 -12.56 4.59
CA LEU A 102 5.73 -12.79 5.14
C LEU A 102 4.68 -12.86 4.00
N PRO A 103 3.95 -13.98 3.83
CA PRO A 103 2.94 -14.11 2.78
C PRO A 103 1.85 -13.04 2.86
N GLU A 104 1.44 -12.69 4.08
CA GLU A 104 0.42 -11.67 4.31
C GLU A 104 0.88 -10.29 3.81
N VAL A 105 2.15 -9.92 3.99
CA VAL A 105 2.70 -8.67 3.43
C VAL A 105 2.74 -8.72 1.91
N ARG A 106 3.20 -9.83 1.31
CA ARG A 106 3.22 -9.99 -0.15
C ARG A 106 1.82 -9.86 -0.75
N ARG A 107 0.82 -10.45 -0.09
CA ARG A 107 -0.59 -10.38 -0.49
C ARG A 107 -1.08 -8.94 -0.58
N GLN A 108 -0.82 -8.14 0.47
CA GLN A 108 -1.22 -6.73 0.52
C GLN A 108 -0.42 -5.86 -0.45
N ALA A 109 0.80 -6.27 -0.81
CA ALA A 109 1.65 -5.56 -1.77
C ALA A 109 1.23 -5.79 -3.23
N LEU A 110 0.44 -6.82 -3.55
CA LEU A 110 0.05 -7.13 -4.93
C LEU A 110 -0.55 -5.93 -5.71
N PRO A 111 -1.47 -5.11 -5.16
CA PRO A 111 -1.99 -3.94 -5.87
C PRO A 111 -0.94 -2.84 -6.14
N LEU A 112 0.23 -2.90 -5.50
CA LEU A 112 1.35 -1.99 -5.70
C LEU A 112 2.26 -2.44 -6.85
N GLY A 113 2.07 -3.66 -7.36
CA GLY A 113 2.81 -4.21 -8.48
C GLY A 113 2.55 -3.44 -9.78
N GLU A 114 3.63 -3.03 -10.45
CA GLU A 114 3.54 -2.28 -11.69
C GLU A 114 3.31 -3.19 -12.89
N GLY A 115 2.04 -3.28 -13.30
CA GLY A 115 1.64 -3.93 -14.54
C GLY A 115 1.61 -5.45 -14.46
N VAL A 116 0.99 -6.03 -15.49
CA VAL A 116 0.69 -7.47 -15.56
C VAL A 116 1.97 -8.32 -15.55
N GLY A 117 3.08 -7.83 -16.13
CA GLY A 117 4.35 -8.58 -16.18
C GLY A 117 4.94 -8.86 -14.79
N VAL A 118 5.00 -7.85 -13.92
CA VAL A 118 5.51 -8.00 -12.55
C VAL A 118 4.60 -8.92 -11.73
N LEU A 119 3.28 -8.81 -11.92
CA LEU A 119 2.32 -9.70 -11.26
C LEU A 119 2.43 -11.15 -11.74
N LEU A 120 2.71 -11.37 -13.02
CA LEU A 120 2.95 -12.71 -13.58
C LEU A 120 4.24 -13.31 -13.02
N GLU A 121 5.35 -12.56 -13.00
CA GLU A 121 6.61 -13.01 -12.39
C GLU A 121 6.39 -13.41 -10.92
N GLN A 122 5.70 -12.56 -10.16
CA GLN A 122 5.35 -12.83 -8.76
C GLN A 122 4.48 -14.08 -8.63
N TRP A 123 3.45 -14.23 -9.47
CA TRP A 123 2.54 -15.39 -9.43
C TRP A 123 3.26 -16.72 -9.69
N HIS A 124 4.22 -16.74 -10.63
CA HIS A 124 5.00 -17.94 -10.92
C HIS A 124 5.94 -18.32 -9.77
N ALA A 125 6.56 -17.34 -9.12
CA ALA A 125 7.47 -17.57 -8.00
C ALA A 125 6.75 -17.86 -6.66
N GLU A 126 5.51 -17.40 -6.51
CA GLU A 126 4.76 -17.48 -5.26
C GLU A 126 4.42 -18.92 -4.88
N THR A 127 4.74 -19.34 -3.66
CA THR A 127 4.43 -20.67 -3.13
C THR A 127 3.19 -20.68 -2.23
N ASP A 128 2.84 -19.54 -1.64
CA ASP A 128 1.68 -19.43 -0.76
C ASP A 128 0.37 -19.48 -1.57
N PRO A 129 -0.56 -20.39 -1.23
CA PRO A 129 -1.80 -20.57 -2.01
C PRO A 129 -2.73 -19.35 -1.94
N THR A 130 -2.76 -18.62 -0.82
CA THR A 130 -3.63 -17.44 -0.63
C THR A 130 -3.12 -16.26 -1.45
N VAL A 131 -1.79 -16.03 -1.44
CA VAL A 131 -1.17 -15.00 -2.27
C VAL A 131 -1.36 -15.32 -3.75
N ARG A 132 -1.15 -16.58 -4.16
CA ARG A 132 -1.33 -17.03 -5.55
C ARG A 132 -2.77 -16.87 -6.04
N LEU A 133 -3.77 -17.19 -5.20
CA LEU A 133 -5.18 -16.96 -5.51
C LEU A 133 -5.46 -15.46 -5.73
N THR A 134 -4.96 -14.60 -4.83
CA THR A 134 -5.17 -13.16 -4.91
C THR A 134 -4.52 -12.57 -6.15
N ALA A 135 -3.26 -12.93 -6.45
CA ALA A 135 -2.57 -12.52 -7.66
C ALA A 135 -3.32 -12.94 -8.94
N SER A 136 -3.88 -14.16 -8.94
CA SER A 136 -4.69 -14.65 -10.07
C SER A 136 -5.94 -13.81 -10.30
N CYS A 137 -6.58 -13.31 -9.23
CA CYS A 137 -7.73 -12.40 -9.34
C CYS A 137 -7.34 -11.03 -9.92
N GLN A 138 -6.15 -10.52 -9.60
CA GLN A 138 -5.63 -9.25 -10.12
C GLN A 138 -5.20 -9.33 -11.60
N LEU A 139 -4.79 -10.53 -12.05
CA LEU A 139 -4.39 -10.78 -13.45
C LEU A 139 -5.59 -10.93 -14.40
N LYS A 140 -6.80 -11.14 -13.89
CA LYS A 140 -7.99 -11.19 -14.76
C LYS A 140 -8.21 -9.81 -15.36
N PRO A 141 -8.39 -9.69 -16.69
CA PRO A 141 -8.74 -8.41 -17.28
C PRO A 141 -10.02 -7.91 -16.59
N THR A 142 -9.99 -6.66 -16.13
CA THR A 142 -11.18 -5.95 -15.66
C THR A 142 -12.15 -5.95 -16.83
N VAL A 143 -13.08 -6.92 -16.86
CA VAL A 143 -14.16 -6.93 -17.83
C VAL A 143 -14.93 -5.66 -17.56
N THR A 144 -14.76 -4.69 -18.45
CA THR A 144 -15.48 -3.43 -18.46
C THR A 144 -16.95 -3.75 -18.34
N GLN A 145 -17.53 -3.41 -17.19
CA GLN A 145 -18.97 -3.45 -16.99
C GLN A 145 -19.59 -2.29 -17.77
N GLN A 146 -19.49 -2.37 -19.10
CA GLN A 146 -20.19 -1.48 -20.02
C GLN A 146 -21.59 -2.07 -20.20
N ARG A 147 -22.49 -1.65 -19.31
CA ARG A 147 -23.93 -1.78 -19.56
C ARG A 147 -24.24 -1.03 -20.86
N ARG A 148 -24.81 -1.73 -21.83
CA ARG A 148 -25.96 -1.27 -22.61
C ARG A 148 -26.90 -2.44 -22.83
#